data_AF-A0A846ZRJ1-F1
#
_entry.id   AF-A0A846ZRJ1-F1
#
_cell.length_a   1.000
_cell.length_b   1.000
_cell.length_c   1.000
_cell.angle_alpha   90.00
_cell.angle_beta   90.00
_cell.angle_gamma   90.00
#
_symmetry.space_group_name_H-M   'P 1'
#
loop_
_entity.id
_entity.type
_entity.pdbx_description
1 polymer ?
#
loop_
_entity_poly.entity_id
_entity_poly.type
_entity_poly.pdbx_seq_one_letter_code
_entity_poly.pdbx_strand_id
1 'polypeptide(L)'
;MLINVDWCVGLRNESNKSLNNNQECLTLNKNSKTGLLNAYDFMIASIDNSCNSIADKSCFNYNYLVKPYAWWLSTPSDKNSSRVYLVKPEEVLSKEAAYDAYIRESYYLNDIVRYSSGEGTLEKPYVFK
;
A
#
# COMPACT_ATOMS: atom_id res chain seq x y z
N MET A 1 -17.78 -3.68 -10.96
CA MET A 1 -18.40 -3.16 -9.72
C MET A 1 -17.42 -3.30 -8.56
N LEU A 2 -17.46 -2.39 -7.59
CA LEU A 2 -16.72 -2.54 -6.32
C LEU A 2 -17.26 -3.73 -5.52
N ILE A 3 -16.38 -4.53 -4.94
CA ILE A 3 -16.76 -5.69 -4.12
C ILE A 3 -16.30 -5.56 -2.68
N ASN A 4 -17.01 -6.24 -1.80
CA ASN A 4 -16.56 -6.45 -0.42
C ASN A 4 -15.42 -7.47 -0.43
N VAL A 5 -14.35 -7.17 0.30
CA VAL A 5 -13.25 -8.10 0.54
C VAL A 5 -12.85 -8.06 2.01
N ASP A 6 -12.08 -9.07 2.41
CA ASP A 6 -11.44 -9.13 3.71
C ASP A 6 -10.06 -8.47 3.60
N TRP A 7 -9.84 -7.41 4.38
CA TRP A 7 -8.58 -6.66 4.37
C TRP A 7 -7.65 -7.18 5.46
N CYS A 8 -6.39 -7.44 5.09
CA CYS A 8 -5.36 -7.87 6.01
C CYS A 8 -5.00 -6.76 7.01
N VAL A 9 -5.00 -7.10 8.30
CA VAL A 9 -4.58 -6.23 9.40
C VAL A 9 -3.51 -6.96 10.22
N GLY A 10 -2.36 -6.30 10.39
CA GLY A 10 -1.21 -6.86 11.09
C GLY A 10 -0.01 -5.91 11.04
N LEU A 11 1.05 -6.31 11.73
CA LEU A 11 2.27 -5.50 11.92
C LEU A 11 3.38 -6.02 11.00
N ARG A 12 4.35 -5.16 10.68
CA ARG A 12 5.58 -5.57 9.98
C ARG A 12 6.81 -4.91 10.58
N ASN A 13 7.89 -5.69 10.77
CA ASN A 13 9.22 -5.15 11.08
C ASN A 13 9.87 -4.49 9.87
N GLU A 14 10.53 -3.36 10.08
CA GLU A 14 11.24 -2.64 9.03
C GLU A 14 12.37 -3.47 8.41
N SER A 15 12.98 -4.37 9.18
CA SER A 15 14.04 -5.28 8.72
C SER A 15 13.50 -6.61 8.19
N ASN A 16 12.18 -6.81 8.12
CA ASN A 16 11.63 -8.05 7.58
C ASN A 16 11.84 -8.08 6.06
N LYS A 17 12.53 -9.13 5.60
CA LYS A 17 12.84 -9.36 4.18
C LYS A 17 11.82 -10.22 3.43
N SER A 18 10.75 -10.65 4.10
CA SER A 18 9.74 -11.53 3.52
C SER A 18 8.87 -10.77 2.53
N LEU A 19 8.88 -11.20 1.27
CA LEU A 19 7.98 -10.71 0.22
C LEU A 19 6.65 -11.47 0.22
N ASN A 20 5.94 -11.42 1.35
CA ASN A 20 4.57 -11.92 1.51
C ASN A 20 3.83 -11.07 2.54
N ASN A 21 2.52 -11.25 2.70
CA ASN A 21 1.71 -10.49 3.66
C ASN A 21 1.37 -11.29 4.94
N ASN A 22 2.09 -12.37 5.25
CA ASN A 22 1.73 -13.27 6.36
C ASN A 22 1.67 -12.55 7.72
N GLN A 23 2.61 -11.64 8.00
CA GLN A 23 2.62 -10.87 9.25
C GLN A 23 1.59 -9.71 9.25
N GLU A 24 1.19 -9.27 8.07
CA GLU A 24 0.19 -8.21 7.90
C GLU A 24 -1.23 -8.75 7.83
N CYS A 25 -1.41 -10.06 7.69
CA CYS A 25 -2.71 -10.71 7.57
C CYS A 25 -3.03 -11.59 8.78
N LEU A 26 -2.64 -11.15 9.98
CA LEU A 26 -2.92 -11.87 11.23
C LEU A 26 -4.39 -11.76 11.63
N THR A 27 -5.04 -10.65 11.30
CA THR A 27 -6.47 -10.43 11.47
C THR A 27 -7.08 -9.95 10.16
N LEU A 28 -8.36 -10.22 9.96
CA LEU A 28 -9.11 -9.77 8.81
C LEU A 28 -10.12 -8.72 9.24
N ASN A 29 -10.08 -7.54 8.61
CA ASN A 29 -11.19 -6.61 8.62
C ASN A 29 -12.18 -7.04 7.53
N LYS A 30 -13.25 -7.73 7.94
CA LYS A 30 -14.12 -8.46 7.03
C LYS A 30 -15.13 -7.57 6.33
N ASN A 31 -15.49 -7.97 5.11
CA ASN A 31 -16.61 -7.42 4.35
C ASN A 31 -16.58 -5.89 4.13
N SER A 32 -15.40 -5.32 3.89
CA SER A 32 -15.28 -3.89 3.57
C SER A 32 -15.05 -3.67 2.07
N LYS A 33 -15.68 -2.62 1.52
CA LYS A 33 -15.47 -2.19 0.12
C LYS A 33 -14.15 -1.46 -0.10
N THR A 34 -13.54 -0.99 0.99
CA THR A 34 -12.33 -0.16 0.93
C THR A 34 -11.37 -0.50 2.07
N GLY A 35 -10.11 -0.20 1.83
CA GLY A 35 -9.02 -0.31 2.79
C GLY A 35 -7.82 0.49 2.31
N LEU A 36 -6.68 0.30 2.96
CA LEU A 36 -5.42 0.94 2.57
C LEU A 36 -4.41 -0.14 2.20
N LEU A 37 -3.52 0.20 1.26
CA LEU A 37 -2.39 -0.65 0.89
C LEU A 37 -1.55 -0.98 2.12
N ASN A 38 -1.16 -2.24 2.26
CA ASN A 38 -0.21 -2.68 3.27
C ASN A 38 1.23 -2.47 2.77
N ALA A 39 2.23 -2.67 3.62
CA ALA A 39 3.62 -2.50 3.24
C ALA A 39 4.08 -3.53 2.21
N TYR A 40 3.53 -4.75 2.22
CA TYR A 40 3.79 -5.73 1.15
C TYR A 40 3.35 -5.21 -0.22
N ASP A 41 2.14 -4.64 -0.35
CA ASP A 41 1.61 -4.07 -1.58
C ASP A 41 2.53 -2.97 -2.11
N PHE A 42 3.07 -2.15 -1.20
CA PHE A 42 4.07 -1.15 -1.55
C PHE A 42 5.38 -1.79 -2.06
N MET A 43 5.91 -2.79 -1.37
CA MET A 43 7.17 -3.45 -1.74
C MET A 43 7.09 -4.10 -3.12
N ILE A 44 6.02 -4.82 -3.43
CA ILE A 44 5.86 -5.51 -4.72
C ILE A 44 5.54 -4.57 -5.90
N ALA A 45 5.23 -3.31 -5.62
CA ALA A 45 5.02 -2.29 -6.64
C ALA A 45 6.34 -1.73 -7.19
N SER A 46 7.47 -1.93 -6.49
CA SER A 46 8.79 -1.60 -7.02
C SER A 46 9.22 -2.65 -8.05
N ILE A 47 9.81 -2.20 -9.15
CA ILE A 47 10.47 -3.07 -10.14
C ILE A 47 11.96 -3.29 -9.83
N ASP A 48 12.47 -2.71 -8.73
CA ASP A 48 13.85 -2.91 -8.29
C ASP A 48 13.96 -4.24 -7.50
N ASN A 49 14.66 -5.21 -8.08
CA ASN A 49 14.88 -6.54 -7.48
C ASN A 49 15.61 -6.51 -6.13
N SER A 50 16.22 -5.37 -5.76
CA SER A 50 16.87 -5.20 -4.46
C SER A 50 15.93 -4.67 -3.37
N CYS A 51 14.63 -4.46 -3.66
CA CYS A 51 13.61 -4.17 -2.66
C CYS A 51 13.32 -5.40 -1.80
N ASN A 52 14.06 -5.54 -0.69
CA ASN A 52 13.91 -6.69 0.20
C ASN A 52 13.13 -6.34 1.46
N SER A 53 13.31 -5.13 1.99
CA SER A 53 12.65 -4.64 3.20
C SER A 53 11.98 -3.29 2.95
N ILE A 54 10.87 -2.99 3.64
CA ILE A 54 10.09 -1.77 3.41
C ILE A 54 10.90 -0.46 3.51
N ALA A 55 11.96 -0.46 4.33
CA ALA A 55 12.83 0.70 4.52
C ALA A 55 14.02 0.73 3.54
N ASP A 56 14.20 -0.27 2.69
CA ASP A 56 15.27 -0.28 1.69
C ASP A 56 15.06 0.83 0.66
N LYS A 57 16.15 1.47 0.23
CA LYS A 57 16.07 2.55 -0.77
C LYS A 57 15.51 2.10 -2.11
N SER A 58 15.77 0.86 -2.46
CA SER A 58 15.24 0.17 -3.63
C SER A 58 13.72 0.03 -3.63
N CYS A 59 13.07 0.04 -2.45
CA CYS A 59 11.62 -0.08 -2.39
C CYS A 59 10.87 1.20 -2.75
N PHE A 60 11.44 2.38 -2.51
CA PHE A 60 10.85 3.63 -3.01
C PHE A 60 11.41 4.03 -4.40
N ASN A 61 12.59 3.54 -4.76
CA ASN A 61 13.13 3.72 -6.10
C ASN A 61 12.32 2.91 -7.12
N TYR A 62 12.08 3.47 -8.31
CA TYR A 62 11.30 2.83 -9.39
C TYR A 62 9.94 2.24 -8.95
N ASN A 63 9.31 2.83 -7.94
CA ASN A 63 8.02 2.40 -7.41
C ASN A 63 6.91 3.37 -7.82
N TYR A 64 5.95 2.91 -8.61
CA TYR A 64 4.87 3.75 -9.13
C TYR A 64 3.89 4.26 -8.05
N LEU A 65 3.95 3.70 -6.83
CA LEU A 65 3.19 4.16 -5.68
C LEU A 65 3.83 5.34 -4.94
N VAL A 66 5.08 5.69 -5.26
CA VAL A 66 5.69 6.94 -4.76
C VAL A 66 5.00 8.14 -5.38
N LYS A 67 4.75 9.15 -4.54
CA LYS A 67 4.02 10.38 -4.85
C LYS A 67 4.77 11.57 -4.27
N PRO A 68 4.53 12.80 -4.78
CA PRO A 68 5.19 14.01 -4.29
C PRO A 68 4.71 14.46 -2.90
N TYR A 69 3.82 13.69 -2.26
CA TYR A 69 3.27 13.94 -0.93
C TYR A 69 3.35 12.68 -0.07
N ALA A 70 3.38 12.89 1.25
CA ALA A 70 3.44 11.79 2.21
C ALA A 70 2.06 11.13 2.39
N TRP A 71 2.01 9.80 2.45
CA TRP A 71 0.76 9.07 2.62
C TRP A 71 0.92 7.79 3.43
N TRP A 72 -0.18 7.34 4.05
CA TRP A 72 -0.19 6.23 4.99
C TRP A 72 -0.42 4.87 4.34
N LEU A 73 0.35 3.88 4.77
CA LEU A 73 0.02 2.46 4.60
C LEU A 73 -0.88 1.99 5.76
N SER A 74 -1.61 0.89 5.60
CA SER A 74 -2.36 0.27 6.71
C SER A 74 -1.47 -0.39 7.76
N THR A 75 -0.21 -0.69 7.43
CA THR A 75 0.68 -1.49 8.26
C THR A 75 1.38 -0.65 9.35
N PRO A 76 1.18 -0.99 10.63
CA PRO A 76 1.98 -0.45 11.72
C PRO A 76 3.33 -1.17 11.88
N SER A 77 4.28 -0.47 12.48
CA SER A 77 5.57 -1.05 12.85
C SER A 77 5.39 -2.02 14.02
N ASP A 78 6.06 -3.17 13.97
CA ASP A 78 6.06 -4.15 15.06
C ASP A 78 6.83 -3.68 16.31
N LYS A 79 7.66 -2.63 16.18
CA LYS A 79 8.38 -2.01 17.30
C LYS A 79 7.46 -1.17 18.19
N ASN A 80 6.44 -0.54 17.59
CA ASN A 80 5.45 0.27 18.29
C ASN A 80 4.20 0.42 17.41
N SER A 81 3.07 -0.12 17.85
CA SER A 81 1.80 -0.06 17.13
C SER A 81 1.18 1.34 17.04
N SER A 82 1.67 2.33 17.81
CA SER A 82 1.30 3.74 17.62
C SER A 82 1.96 4.34 16.36
N ARG A 83 2.91 3.63 15.75
CA ARG A 83 3.64 4.08 14.57
C ARG A 83 3.24 3.30 13.33
N VAL A 84 2.92 4.02 12.28
CA VAL A 84 2.46 3.47 11.00
C VAL A 84 3.49 3.79 9.92
N TYR A 85 3.64 2.91 8.92
CA TYR A 85 4.54 3.20 7.81
C TYR A 85 3.97 4.34 6.95
N LEU A 86 4.79 5.38 6.80
CA LEU A 86 4.57 6.57 6.00
C LEU A 86 5.47 6.49 4.77
N VAL A 87 4.85 6.51 3.59
CA VAL A 87 5.57 6.63 2.32
C VAL A 87 5.78 8.11 2.02
N LYS A 88 7.03 8.50 1.77
CA LYS A 88 7.42 9.84 1.33
C LYS A 88 8.10 9.79 -0.05
N PRO A 89 8.34 10.94 -0.70
CA PRO A 89 9.02 10.98 -2.00
C PRO A 89 10.40 10.30 -2.02
N GLU A 90 11.15 10.33 -0.90
CA GLU A 90 12.56 9.90 -0.84
C GLU A 90 12.84 8.80 0.18
N GLU A 91 11.82 8.34 0.92
CA GLU A 91 11.98 7.34 1.97
C GLU A 91 10.65 6.69 2.35
N VAL A 92 10.73 5.54 3.01
CA VAL A 92 9.63 5.00 3.81
C VAL A 92 10.11 4.86 5.24
N LEU A 93 9.34 5.39 6.19
CA LEU A 93 9.67 5.30 7.62
C LEU A 93 8.41 5.04 8.45
N SER A 94 8.58 4.57 9.68
CA SER A 94 7.47 4.55 10.64
C SER A 94 7.32 5.93 11.30
N LYS A 95 6.09 6.41 11.49
CA LYS A 95 5.79 7.69 12.15
C LYS A 95 4.53 7.55 13.02
N GLU A 96 4.40 8.34 14.08
CA GLU A 96 3.21 8.32 14.92
C GLU A 96 1.94 8.52 14.09
N ALA A 97 0.92 7.69 14.33
CA ALA A 97 -0.33 7.70 13.58
C ALA A 97 -1.10 9.03 13.67
N ALA A 98 -0.80 9.86 14.68
CA ALA A 98 -1.34 11.21 14.85
C ALA A 98 -0.67 12.27 13.95
N TYR A 99 0.35 11.90 13.16
CA TYR A 99 0.98 12.80 12.21
C TYR A 99 0.07 13.04 10.98
N ASP A 100 0.05 14.27 10.47
CA ASP A 100 -0.78 14.60 9.31
C ASP A 100 -0.16 14.07 8.01
N ALA A 101 -0.85 13.15 7.33
CA ALA A 101 -0.50 12.71 5.99
C ALA A 101 -1.74 12.24 5.21
N TYR A 102 -1.59 12.10 3.90
CA TYR A 102 -2.70 11.74 3.02
C TYR A 102 -3.11 10.28 3.20
N ILE A 103 -4.41 10.04 3.03
CA ILE A 103 -4.98 8.69 2.95
C ILE A 103 -5.16 8.33 1.47
N ARG A 104 -4.75 7.12 1.10
CA ARG A 104 -4.95 6.57 -0.24
C ARG A 104 -5.81 5.33 -0.16
N GLU A 105 -7.12 5.56 -0.27
CA GLU A 105 -8.11 4.48 -0.30
C GLU A 105 -7.88 3.55 -1.49
N SER A 106 -8.03 2.27 -1.22
CA SER A 106 -7.87 1.18 -2.18
C SER A 106 -9.16 0.39 -2.25
N TYR A 107 -9.44 -0.12 -3.45
CA TYR A 107 -10.72 -0.74 -3.78
C TYR A 107 -10.47 -1.98 -4.64
N TYR A 108 -11.22 -3.05 -4.38
CA TYR A 108 -11.22 -4.22 -5.23
C TYR A 108 -12.34 -4.09 -6.27
N LEU A 109 -11.98 -4.33 -7.53
CA LEU A 109 -12.90 -4.44 -8.65
C LEU A 109 -13.21 -5.92 -8.87
N ASN A 110 -14.47 -6.27 -9.13
CA ASN A 110 -14.78 -7.64 -9.57
C ASN A 110 -14.18 -7.97 -10.95
N ASP A 111 -14.05 -9.26 -11.21
CA ASP A 111 -13.49 -9.84 -12.43
C ASP A 111 -14.31 -9.57 -13.70
N ILE A 112 -15.59 -9.23 -13.55
CA ILE A 112 -16.43 -8.77 -14.66
C ILE A 112 -16.09 -7.35 -15.11
N VAL A 113 -15.36 -6.56 -14.29
CA VAL A 113 -14.90 -5.24 -14.72
C VAL A 113 -13.89 -5.38 -15.84
N ARG A 114 -14.22 -4.86 -17.02
CA ARG A 114 -13.33 -4.81 -18.17
C ARG A 114 -12.84 -3.39 -18.38
N TYR A 115 -11.53 -3.26 -18.63
CA TYR A 115 -10.98 -2.04 -19.20
C TYR A 115 -11.71 -1.73 -20.52
N SER A 116 -12.23 -0.51 -20.63
CA SER A 116 -12.97 -0.05 -21.80
C SER A 116 -12.17 0.94 -22.63
N SER A 117 -11.51 1.92 -22.01
CA SER A 117 -10.73 2.97 -22.69
C SER A 117 -9.89 3.80 -21.72
N GLY A 118 -9.01 4.67 -22.23
CA GLY A 118 -8.22 5.62 -21.43
C GLY A 118 -6.73 5.27 -21.34
N GLU A 119 -5.90 6.27 -21.10
CA GLU A 119 -4.43 6.11 -21.03
C GLU A 119 -3.90 6.27 -19.60
N GLY A 120 -4.78 6.56 -18.63
CA GLY A 120 -4.39 6.76 -17.24
C GLY A 120 -3.88 8.18 -16.94
N THR A 121 -4.11 9.13 -17.85
CA THR A 121 -3.79 10.55 -17.65
C THR A 121 -5.00 11.29 -17.09
N LEU A 122 -4.79 12.52 -16.57
CA LEU A 122 -5.88 13.36 -16.07
C LEU A 122 -6.93 13.66 -17.16
N GLU A 123 -6.48 13.86 -18.40
CA GLU A 123 -7.34 14.17 -19.55
C GLU A 123 -8.01 12.92 -20.14
N LYS A 124 -7.34 11.75 -20.05
CA LYS A 124 -7.83 10.46 -20.54
C LYS A 124 -7.75 9.40 -19.43
N PRO A 125 -8.56 9.53 -18.36
CA PRO A 125 -8.55 8.58 -17.25
C PRO A 125 -8.98 7.20 -17.73
N TYR A 126 -8.56 6.15 -17.01
CA TYR A 126 -9.04 4.81 -17.28
C TYR A 126 -10.54 4.70 -17.03
N VAL A 127 -11.24 4.16 -18.02
CA VAL A 127 -12.67 3.87 -17.99
C VAL A 127 -12.85 2.36 -17.96
N PHE A 128 -13.66 1.92 -17.02
CA PHE A 128 -13.97 0.52 -16.78
C PHE A 128 -15.48 0.29 -16.91
N LYS A 129 -15.90 -0.87 -17.43
CA LYS A 129 -17.31 -1.28 -17.55
C LYS A 129 -17.55 -2.61 -16.86
#